data_AF-A0A9P9CBZ3-F1
#
_entry.id   AF-A0A9P9CBZ3-F1
#
_cell.length_a   1.000
_cell.length_b   1.000
_cell.length_c   1.000
_cell.angle_alpha   90.00
_cell.angle_beta   90.00
_cell.angle_gamma   90.00
#
_symmetry.space_group_name_H-M   'P 1'
#
loop_
_entity.id
_entity.type
_entity.pdbx_description
1 polymer ?
#
loop_
_entity_poly.entity_id
_entity_poly.type
_entity_poly.pdbx_seq_one_letter_code
_entity_poly.pdbx_strand_id
1 'polypeptide(L)'
;MSTTGGGLSRRRVTQTTQNEDGEGPSSSSTPPAPRSPAPGYESSGLGRAQHAGTAFEGGARVAYDPRDLERDEEAKKMPRLTLLEEILLLGIKDRAGYLSFWNDNISYALRGCIVLELALRRRIAVVKDPARRRLPLPDRLIEVVDERQTGETILDEALKMMRSTDEKMGVGQWVDLLSGETWNVLKVGFQLKQVRERLAKGLVDKGVLRTEKRSFLIFDMATHPVADAQIKQSVVNRVRALLTCRTNALPAAATEPDIDFTHTRAAALVCGAYAASVLDNALDAAHLGFDEREEAAARCDDVLAEFAVWPFGQQAAAAAQTPVSAAAKVPSPRKGGRPRSPPRGRKEMGEEDGPNALHFEVVAAVMEVFSRMDSLL
;
A
#
# COMPACT_ATOMS: atom_id res chain seq x y z
N MET A 1 -15.22 38.40 61.06
CA MET A 1 -15.74 37.21 61.78
C MET A 1 -15.14 35.98 61.13
N SER A 2 -14.88 34.92 61.92
CA SER A 2 -14.51 33.50 61.64
C SER A 2 -13.86 33.11 60.28
N THR A 3 -12.75 32.37 60.14
CA THR A 3 -12.32 31.06 60.72
C THR A 3 -13.30 29.91 60.41
N THR A 4 -12.94 28.65 60.05
CA THR A 4 -11.70 27.88 59.80
C THR A 4 -11.85 27.01 58.52
N GLY A 5 -10.89 26.29 57.94
CA GLY A 5 -9.46 26.05 58.21
C GLY A 5 -9.05 24.57 57.99
N GLY A 6 -7.85 24.29 57.43
CA GLY A 6 -7.31 22.95 57.13
C GLY A 6 -7.09 22.67 55.62
N GLY A 7 -6.10 21.89 55.18
CA GLY A 7 -5.01 21.22 55.90
C GLY A 7 -4.15 20.32 54.99
N LEU A 8 -3.05 20.84 54.44
CA LEU A 8 -2.13 20.10 53.56
C LEU A 8 -1.11 19.25 54.35
N SER A 9 -0.74 18.08 53.84
CA SER A 9 0.57 17.48 54.13
C SER A 9 1.06 16.55 53.01
N ARG A 10 2.35 16.66 52.67
CA ARG A 10 3.09 15.76 51.77
C ARG A 10 4.05 14.92 52.60
N ARG A 11 4.07 13.59 52.45
CA ARG A 11 5.04 12.73 53.16
C ARG A 11 6.15 12.23 52.22
N ARG A 12 7.36 12.75 52.43
CA ARG A 12 8.65 12.19 51.94
C ARG A 12 9.27 11.39 53.10
N VAL A 13 9.96 10.28 52.82
CA VAL A 13 10.74 9.52 53.82
C VAL A 13 12.06 9.06 53.20
N THR A 14 13.15 9.14 53.95
CA THR A 14 14.51 8.68 53.58
C THR A 14 15.28 8.19 54.81
N GLN A 15 15.89 7.00 54.68
CA GLN A 15 17.02 6.38 55.43
C GLN A 15 17.47 6.85 56.84
N THR A 16 17.64 5.85 57.72
CA THR A 16 18.65 5.64 58.80
C THR A 16 18.31 4.24 59.41
N THR A 17 19.17 3.21 59.61
CA THR A 17 20.47 3.01 60.32
C THR A 17 20.42 3.36 61.82
N GLN A 18 20.86 2.56 62.80
CA GLN A 18 21.54 1.23 62.91
C GLN A 18 21.19 0.60 64.30
N ASN A 19 21.74 -0.48 64.92
CA ASN A 19 22.92 -1.35 64.76
C ASN A 19 22.69 -2.75 65.45
N GLU A 20 23.74 -3.60 65.59
CA GLU A 20 23.89 -4.81 66.47
C GLU A 20 22.94 -6.03 66.24
N ASP A 21 23.34 -7.32 66.35
CA ASP A 21 24.59 -7.95 66.86
C ASP A 21 24.87 -9.37 66.26
N GLY A 22 26.11 -9.88 66.40
CA GLY A 22 26.42 -11.31 66.68
C GLY A 22 26.42 -12.43 65.62
N GLU A 23 27.64 -12.83 65.18
CA GLU A 23 28.12 -14.21 64.86
C GLU A 23 27.45 -15.14 63.81
N GLY A 24 28.15 -16.22 63.44
CA GLY A 24 27.71 -17.33 62.55
C GLY A 24 27.94 -18.71 63.22
N PRO A 25 28.13 -19.85 62.50
CA PRO A 25 28.25 -20.04 61.05
C PRO A 25 27.41 -21.21 60.43
N SER A 26 27.42 -21.29 59.09
CA SER A 26 27.32 -22.52 58.23
C SER A 26 26.34 -23.68 58.55
N SER A 27 25.43 -24.00 57.62
CA SER A 27 25.39 -25.34 56.94
C SER A 27 24.32 -25.45 55.83
N SER A 28 24.45 -26.52 55.04
CA SER A 28 23.80 -26.87 53.77
C SER A 28 22.29 -27.19 53.78
N SER A 29 21.62 -27.01 52.63
CA SER A 29 21.02 -28.15 51.88
C SER A 29 20.44 -27.75 50.50
N THR A 30 20.44 -28.68 49.53
CA THR A 30 19.81 -28.54 48.20
C THR A 30 19.56 -29.93 47.57
N PRO A 31 18.37 -30.21 47.00
CA PRO A 31 18.14 -31.37 46.11
C PRO A 31 18.10 -30.99 44.61
N PRO A 32 18.31 -31.94 43.67
CA PRO A 32 18.87 -31.61 42.34
C PRO A 32 17.99 -31.99 41.12
N ALA A 33 18.49 -31.63 39.93
CA ALA A 33 17.98 -32.10 38.62
C ALA A 33 18.92 -33.16 37.99
N PRO A 34 18.41 -34.07 37.13
CA PRO A 34 19.22 -35.07 36.42
C PRO A 34 19.87 -34.53 35.13
N ARG A 35 20.88 -35.25 34.61
CA ARG A 35 21.69 -34.88 33.44
C ARG A 35 21.68 -35.94 32.34
N SER A 36 21.94 -35.53 31.11
CA SER A 36 22.39 -36.38 29.99
C SER A 36 23.85 -36.84 30.14
N PRO A 37 24.25 -37.94 29.47
CA PRO A 37 25.64 -38.19 29.11
C PRO A 37 25.86 -38.20 27.58
N ALA A 38 27.09 -37.83 27.17
CA ALA A 38 27.69 -38.18 25.89
C ALA A 38 29.03 -38.92 26.18
N PRO A 39 29.60 -39.63 25.21
CA PRO A 39 30.87 -39.13 24.64
C PRO A 39 31.00 -39.39 23.12
N GLY A 40 32.17 -39.10 22.56
CA GLY A 40 32.57 -39.47 21.20
C GLY A 40 34.10 -39.55 21.06
N TYR A 41 34.57 -39.65 19.81
CA TYR A 41 35.93 -39.48 19.24
C TYR A 41 36.34 -40.63 18.26
N GLU A 42 36.71 -40.19 17.04
CA GLU A 42 37.66 -40.76 16.03
C GLU A 42 37.73 -42.27 15.73
N SER A 43 37.55 -42.66 14.44
CA SER A 43 38.68 -42.80 13.47
C SER A 43 38.36 -43.64 12.20
N SER A 44 39.03 -43.30 11.10
CA SER A 44 39.37 -44.13 9.91
C SER A 44 38.28 -44.69 8.95
N GLY A 45 38.51 -44.45 7.64
CA GLY A 45 38.85 -45.55 6.72
C GLY A 45 37.78 -46.22 5.85
N LEU A 46 37.58 -45.70 4.63
CA LEU A 46 37.26 -46.43 3.37
C LEU A 46 36.41 -47.73 3.43
N GLY A 47 35.12 -47.63 3.07
CA GLY A 47 34.27 -48.78 2.72
C GLY A 47 33.41 -48.50 1.48
N ARG A 48 33.36 -49.43 0.51
CA ARG A 48 32.76 -49.22 -0.82
C ARG A 48 31.36 -49.85 -0.94
N ALA A 49 30.37 -49.00 -1.21
CA ALA A 49 29.09 -49.24 -1.89
C ALA A 49 28.34 -50.57 -1.69
N GLN A 50 27.10 -50.47 -1.19
CA GLN A 50 25.99 -51.34 -1.61
C GLN A 50 24.74 -50.50 -1.88
N HIS A 51 24.13 -50.70 -3.06
CA HIS A 51 22.88 -50.07 -3.44
C HIS A 51 21.71 -50.85 -2.83
N ALA A 52 20.92 -50.19 -1.98
CA ALA A 52 19.54 -50.54 -1.68
C ALA A 52 18.75 -49.23 -1.60
N GLY A 53 17.64 -49.05 -2.31
CA GLY A 53 16.91 -49.97 -3.17
C GLY A 53 15.41 -49.66 -3.05
N THR A 54 14.70 -49.52 -4.16
CA THR A 54 13.23 -49.37 -4.21
C THR A 54 12.62 -48.33 -3.24
N ALA A 55 12.94 -47.05 -3.46
CA ALA A 55 12.14 -45.89 -3.00
C ALA A 55 11.68 -45.00 -4.18
N PHE A 56 11.77 -45.53 -5.40
CA PHE A 56 11.49 -44.85 -6.68
C PHE A 56 10.61 -45.71 -7.60
N GLU A 57 9.58 -46.32 -7.03
CA GLU A 57 8.51 -46.99 -7.79
C GLU A 57 7.17 -46.68 -7.10
N GLY A 58 6.18 -46.19 -7.87
CA GLY A 58 5.06 -45.43 -7.31
C GLY A 58 5.43 -43.96 -7.08
N GLY A 59 5.66 -43.22 -8.17
CA GLY A 59 5.98 -41.79 -8.11
C GLY A 59 4.94 -41.01 -7.33
N ALA A 60 5.39 -40.15 -6.41
CA ALA A 60 4.53 -39.40 -5.51
C ALA A 60 3.56 -38.50 -6.31
N ARG A 61 2.30 -38.93 -6.40
CA ARG A 61 1.20 -38.08 -6.85
C ARG A 61 0.99 -37.00 -5.79
N VAL A 62 1.71 -35.89 -5.93
CA VAL A 62 1.43 -34.66 -5.18
C VAL A 62 -0.05 -34.34 -5.40
N ALA A 63 -0.82 -34.41 -4.32
CA ALA A 63 -2.26 -34.20 -4.37
C ALA A 63 -2.51 -32.71 -4.62
N TYR A 64 -2.68 -32.35 -5.88
CA TYR A 64 -2.79 -30.98 -6.33
C TYR A 64 -4.26 -30.55 -6.38
N ASP A 65 -4.64 -29.54 -5.61
CA ASP A 65 -5.98 -28.94 -5.67
C ASP A 65 -6.04 -27.98 -6.88
N PRO A 66 -7.01 -28.11 -7.81
CA PRO A 66 -7.15 -27.19 -8.94
C PRO A 66 -7.21 -25.71 -8.55
N ARG A 67 -7.66 -25.40 -7.32
CA ARG A 67 -7.73 -24.02 -6.78
C ARG A 67 -6.36 -23.43 -6.47
N ASP A 68 -5.35 -24.26 -6.19
CA ASP A 68 -3.96 -23.81 -6.06
C ASP A 68 -3.40 -23.39 -7.44
N LEU A 69 -3.84 -24.04 -8.52
CA LEU A 69 -3.43 -23.69 -9.90
C LEU A 69 -3.99 -22.32 -10.30
N GLU A 70 -5.27 -22.08 -10.02
CA GLU A 70 -5.89 -20.76 -10.23
C GLU A 70 -5.18 -19.67 -9.41
N ARG A 71 -4.77 -19.99 -8.18
CA ARG A 71 -4.06 -19.05 -7.30
C ARG A 71 -2.64 -18.76 -7.78
N ASP A 72 -1.91 -19.77 -8.25
CA ASP A 72 -0.58 -19.60 -8.86
C ASP A 72 -0.65 -18.78 -10.16
N GLU A 73 -1.68 -18.97 -10.98
CA GLU A 73 -1.91 -18.19 -12.21
C GLU A 73 -2.41 -16.76 -11.95
N GLU A 74 -3.17 -16.52 -10.87
CA GLU A 74 -3.48 -15.16 -10.42
C GLU A 74 -2.24 -14.47 -9.85
N ALA A 75 -1.47 -15.15 -9.00
CA ALA A 75 -0.28 -14.57 -8.36
C ALA A 75 0.78 -14.11 -9.38
N LYS A 76 0.97 -14.85 -10.48
CA LYS A 76 1.87 -14.48 -11.59
C LYS A 76 1.49 -13.15 -12.27
N LYS A 77 0.20 -12.79 -12.26
CA LYS A 77 -0.35 -11.58 -12.90
C LYS A 77 -0.42 -10.39 -11.95
N MET A 78 -0.01 -10.54 -10.70
CA MET A 78 0.00 -9.47 -9.71
C MET A 78 1.43 -8.99 -9.45
N PRO A 79 1.65 -7.65 -9.33
CA PRO A 79 2.99 -7.12 -9.09
C PRO A 79 3.51 -7.58 -7.72
N ARG A 80 4.83 -7.73 -7.62
CA ARG A 80 5.51 -8.14 -6.37
C ARG A 80 5.23 -7.17 -5.21
N LEU A 81 5.02 -5.90 -5.52
CA LEU A 81 4.64 -4.85 -4.58
C LEU A 81 3.22 -4.37 -4.86
N THR A 82 2.44 -4.18 -3.79
CA THR A 82 1.17 -3.43 -3.86
C THR A 82 1.45 -1.94 -4.08
N LEU A 83 0.49 -1.22 -4.66
CA LEU A 83 0.60 0.24 -4.83
C LEU A 83 0.91 0.97 -3.50
N LEU A 84 0.42 0.45 -2.37
CA LEU A 84 0.70 0.97 -1.03
C LEU A 84 2.20 0.91 -0.69
N GLU A 85 2.84 -0.23 -0.98
CA GLU A 85 4.26 -0.46 -0.72
C GLU A 85 5.14 0.36 -1.64
N GLU A 86 4.73 0.54 -2.91
CA GLU A 86 5.46 1.38 -3.87
C GLU A 86 5.45 2.86 -3.45
N ILE A 87 4.28 3.40 -3.08
CA ILE A 87 4.12 4.78 -2.59
C ILE A 87 4.90 4.99 -1.28
N LEU A 88 4.85 4.03 -0.36
CA LEU A 88 5.66 4.08 0.87
C LEU A 88 7.17 4.06 0.57
N LEU A 89 7.61 3.22 -0.38
CA LEU A 89 9.02 3.09 -0.78
C LEU A 89 9.57 4.35 -1.45
N LEU A 90 8.76 5.09 -2.21
CA LEU A 90 9.13 6.41 -2.75
C LEU A 90 9.40 7.42 -1.62
N GLY A 91 8.58 7.43 -0.57
CA GLY A 91 8.76 8.31 0.58
C GLY A 91 9.91 7.93 1.53
N ILE A 92 10.38 6.68 1.54
CA ILE A 92 11.45 6.21 2.45
C ILE A 92 12.82 6.71 2.00
N LYS A 93 13.60 7.29 2.93
CA LYS A 93 15.00 7.68 2.70
C LYS A 93 15.93 6.46 2.82
N ASP A 94 16.63 6.13 1.74
CA ASP A 94 17.34 4.86 1.51
C ASP A 94 18.23 4.41 2.68
N ARG A 95 19.13 5.29 3.14
CA ARG A 95 20.05 5.05 4.27
C ARG A 95 19.42 5.32 5.64
N ALA A 96 18.28 5.98 5.71
CA ALA A 96 17.67 6.39 6.97
C ALA A 96 16.66 5.36 7.50
N GLY A 97 15.94 4.69 6.59
CA GLY A 97 14.97 3.66 6.94
C GLY A 97 13.68 4.19 7.59
N TYR A 98 13.38 5.46 7.33
CA TYR A 98 12.13 6.13 7.67
C TYR A 98 11.74 7.11 6.55
N LEU A 99 10.49 7.53 6.55
CA LEU A 99 9.92 8.44 5.55
C LEU A 99 10.50 9.86 5.66
N SER A 100 10.60 10.57 4.53
CA SER A 100 10.89 12.01 4.52
C SER A 100 9.95 12.80 5.44
N PHE A 101 8.66 12.49 5.37
CA PHE A 101 7.59 13.00 6.22
C PHE A 101 6.46 11.95 6.26
N TRP A 102 5.66 11.92 7.33
CA TRP A 102 4.40 11.17 7.38
C TRP A 102 3.33 12.12 7.90
N ASN A 103 2.31 12.32 7.09
CA ASN A 103 1.22 13.25 7.29
C ASN A 103 -0.12 12.58 6.93
N ASP A 104 -1.20 13.33 7.06
CA ASP A 104 -2.53 12.80 6.81
C ASP A 104 -2.79 12.57 5.31
N ASN A 105 -2.11 13.31 4.42
CA ASN A 105 -2.11 13.06 2.97
C ASN A 105 -1.64 11.63 2.62
N ILE A 106 -0.42 11.23 3.00
CA ILE A 106 0.04 9.84 2.76
C ILE A 106 -0.81 8.82 3.52
N SER A 107 -1.28 9.17 4.73
CA SER A 107 -2.18 8.31 5.51
C SER A 107 -3.46 7.99 4.73
N TYR A 108 -4.16 9.01 4.24
CA TYR A 108 -5.45 8.90 3.54
C TYR A 108 -5.28 8.36 2.11
N ALA A 109 -4.27 8.82 1.36
CA ALA A 109 -3.97 8.32 0.02
C ALA A 109 -3.70 6.80 0.01
N LEU A 110 -2.99 6.28 1.03
CA LEU A 110 -2.79 4.83 1.20
C LEU A 110 -4.09 4.05 1.41
N ARG A 111 -5.15 4.67 1.96
CA ARG A 111 -6.49 4.04 2.04
C ARG A 111 -7.22 4.06 0.70
N GLY A 112 -7.08 5.13 -0.09
CA GLY A 112 -7.48 5.10 -1.50
C GLY A 112 -6.80 3.95 -2.25
N CYS A 113 -5.49 3.77 -2.04
CA CYS A 113 -4.73 2.67 -2.64
C CYS A 113 -5.18 1.26 -2.19
N ILE A 114 -5.75 1.09 -0.98
CA ILE A 114 -6.36 -0.19 -0.56
C ILE A 114 -7.57 -0.51 -1.44
N VAL A 115 -8.48 0.44 -1.59
CA VAL A 115 -9.70 0.28 -2.41
C VAL A 115 -9.31 0.05 -3.88
N LEU A 116 -8.34 0.81 -4.38
CA LEU A 116 -7.85 0.68 -5.76
C LEU A 116 -7.15 -0.66 -6.02
N GLU A 117 -6.28 -1.13 -5.12
CA GLU A 117 -5.60 -2.43 -5.25
C GLU A 117 -6.59 -3.60 -5.12
N LEU A 118 -7.62 -3.51 -4.26
CA LEU A 118 -8.71 -4.50 -4.19
C LEU A 118 -9.54 -4.54 -5.48
N ALA A 119 -9.80 -3.39 -6.11
CA ALA A 119 -10.50 -3.31 -7.39
C ALA A 119 -9.66 -3.91 -8.55
N LEU A 120 -8.36 -3.61 -8.61
CA LEU A 120 -7.45 -4.20 -9.59
C LEU A 120 -7.23 -5.70 -9.39
N ARG A 121 -7.32 -6.19 -8.14
CA ARG A 121 -7.40 -7.62 -7.79
C ARG A 121 -8.81 -8.22 -7.96
N ARG A 122 -9.74 -7.49 -8.59
CA ARG A 122 -11.12 -7.90 -8.90
C ARG A 122 -11.94 -8.36 -7.67
N ARG A 123 -11.54 -7.98 -6.45
CA ARG A 123 -12.21 -8.38 -5.20
C ARG A 123 -13.45 -7.56 -4.91
N ILE A 124 -13.44 -6.28 -5.30
CA ILE A 124 -14.56 -5.35 -5.17
C ILE A 124 -14.94 -4.73 -6.50
N ALA A 125 -16.22 -4.41 -6.67
CA ALA A 125 -16.78 -3.74 -7.84
C ALA A 125 -17.84 -2.71 -7.41
N VAL A 126 -18.17 -1.77 -8.29
CA VAL A 126 -19.35 -0.91 -8.10
C VAL A 126 -20.62 -1.73 -8.30
N VAL A 127 -21.60 -1.56 -7.40
CA VAL A 127 -22.90 -2.25 -7.42
C VAL A 127 -23.59 -2.04 -8.76
N LYS A 128 -24.12 -3.11 -9.37
CA LYS A 128 -24.68 -3.11 -10.74
C LYS A 128 -26.10 -2.48 -10.85
N ASP A 129 -26.29 -1.30 -10.27
CA ASP A 129 -27.49 -0.49 -10.40
C ASP A 129 -27.34 0.53 -11.55
N PRO A 130 -28.29 0.64 -12.51
CA PRO A 130 -28.33 1.72 -13.48
C PRO A 130 -28.44 3.13 -12.88
N ALA A 131 -29.10 3.30 -11.73
CA ALA A 131 -29.31 4.61 -11.11
C ALA A 131 -28.02 5.24 -10.58
N ARG A 132 -26.99 4.43 -10.27
CA ARG A 132 -25.65 4.90 -9.84
C ARG A 132 -25.03 5.95 -10.77
N ARG A 133 -25.36 5.91 -12.07
CA ARG A 133 -24.87 6.87 -13.08
C ARG A 133 -25.35 8.31 -12.83
N ARG A 134 -26.26 8.52 -11.86
CA ARG A 134 -26.70 9.83 -11.34
C ARG A 134 -25.87 10.33 -10.15
N LEU A 135 -25.03 9.48 -9.55
CA LEU A 135 -24.18 9.81 -8.40
C LEU A 135 -22.76 10.21 -8.87
N PRO A 136 -22.09 11.15 -8.17
CA PRO A 136 -20.64 11.37 -8.28
C PRO A 136 -19.86 10.07 -8.04
N LEU A 137 -18.64 9.94 -8.55
CA LEU A 137 -17.92 8.65 -8.49
C LEU A 137 -17.62 8.20 -7.04
N PRO A 138 -17.18 9.06 -6.09
CA PRO A 138 -16.97 8.68 -4.69
C PRO A 138 -18.23 8.18 -3.98
N ASP A 139 -19.42 8.60 -4.42
CA ASP A 139 -20.70 8.27 -3.79
C ASP A 139 -21.29 6.95 -4.33
N ARG A 140 -20.69 6.34 -5.37
CA ARG A 140 -21.16 5.08 -5.93
C ARG A 140 -20.83 3.92 -4.99
N LEU A 141 -21.87 3.17 -4.64
CA LEU A 141 -21.79 2.07 -3.70
C LEU A 141 -20.97 0.92 -4.27
N ILE A 142 -20.08 0.34 -3.46
CA ILE A 142 -19.30 -0.84 -3.82
C ILE A 142 -19.71 -2.09 -3.06
N GLU A 143 -19.42 -3.24 -3.66
CA GLU A 143 -19.61 -4.55 -3.05
C GLU A 143 -18.43 -5.49 -3.30
N VAL A 144 -18.24 -6.43 -2.37
CA VAL A 144 -17.33 -7.57 -2.53
C VAL A 144 -17.94 -8.54 -3.53
N VAL A 145 -17.18 -8.92 -4.56
CA VAL A 145 -17.57 -9.89 -5.59
C VAL A 145 -16.69 -11.14 -5.60
N ASP A 146 -15.50 -11.08 -4.99
CA ASP A 146 -14.65 -12.23 -4.72
C ASP A 146 -14.05 -12.10 -3.31
N GLU A 147 -14.19 -13.15 -2.51
CA GLU A 147 -13.76 -13.21 -1.11
C GLU A 147 -12.36 -13.83 -0.94
N ARG A 148 -11.72 -14.31 -2.03
CA ARG A 148 -10.41 -14.97 -1.97
C ARG A 148 -9.35 -14.05 -1.40
N GLN A 149 -8.62 -14.53 -0.41
CA GLN A 149 -7.50 -13.81 0.20
C GLN A 149 -6.46 -13.39 -0.85
N THR A 150 -6.00 -12.15 -0.73
CA THR A 150 -4.96 -11.55 -1.57
C THR A 150 -3.55 -11.92 -1.11
N GLY A 151 -3.41 -12.40 0.13
CA GLY A 151 -2.13 -12.64 0.81
C GLY A 151 -1.55 -11.41 1.51
N GLU A 152 -2.11 -10.22 1.26
CA GLU A 152 -1.65 -8.95 1.82
C GLU A 152 -2.51 -8.59 3.05
N THR A 153 -1.93 -8.64 4.25
CA THR A 153 -2.72 -8.60 5.49
C THR A 153 -3.63 -7.38 5.65
N ILE A 154 -3.26 -6.24 5.04
CA ILE A 154 -4.04 -4.99 5.09
C ILE A 154 -5.22 -5.05 4.12
N LEU A 155 -5.01 -5.60 2.91
CA LEU A 155 -6.08 -5.77 1.92
C LEU A 155 -7.10 -6.80 2.40
N ASP A 156 -6.64 -7.91 2.97
CA ASP A 156 -7.51 -8.97 3.50
C ASP A 156 -8.32 -8.51 4.72
N GLU A 157 -7.78 -7.60 5.55
CA GLU A 157 -8.50 -6.98 6.68
C GLU A 157 -9.57 -5.99 6.19
N ALA A 158 -9.25 -5.15 5.21
CA ALA A 158 -10.22 -4.26 4.57
C ALA A 158 -11.33 -5.05 3.85
N LEU A 159 -10.96 -6.08 3.08
CA LEU A 159 -11.90 -6.96 2.38
C LEU A 159 -12.83 -7.69 3.36
N LYS A 160 -12.30 -8.15 4.50
CA LYS A 160 -13.10 -8.74 5.58
C LYS A 160 -14.11 -7.74 6.16
N MET A 161 -13.73 -6.48 6.37
CA MET A 161 -14.64 -5.44 6.87
C MET A 161 -15.71 -5.06 5.84
N MET A 162 -15.34 -4.98 4.55
CA MET A 162 -16.29 -4.77 3.44
C MET A 162 -17.29 -5.93 3.32
N ARG A 163 -16.83 -7.16 3.52
CA ARG A 163 -17.66 -8.38 3.51
C ARG A 163 -18.61 -8.44 4.72
N SER A 164 -18.14 -8.07 5.91
CA SER A 164 -18.93 -8.18 7.16
C SER A 164 -19.94 -7.04 7.36
N THR A 165 -20.24 -6.27 6.32
CA THR A 165 -21.13 -5.10 6.38
C THR A 165 -22.24 -5.26 5.34
N ASP A 166 -23.48 -5.46 5.80
CA ASP A 166 -24.65 -5.59 4.90
C ASP A 166 -24.97 -4.29 4.16
N GLU A 167 -24.68 -3.14 4.79
CA GLU A 167 -24.82 -1.81 4.19
C GLU A 167 -23.73 -1.58 3.13
N LYS A 168 -24.13 -1.56 1.84
CA LYS A 168 -23.25 -1.11 0.76
C LYS A 168 -22.97 0.38 0.92
N MET A 169 -21.70 0.77 0.91
CA MET A 169 -21.21 2.13 1.16
C MET A 169 -20.42 2.66 -0.04
N GLY A 170 -20.35 3.99 -0.17
CA GLY A 170 -19.65 4.67 -1.26
C GLY A 170 -18.13 4.51 -1.20
N VAL A 171 -17.44 4.65 -2.34
CA VAL A 171 -15.97 4.60 -2.43
C VAL A 171 -15.29 5.60 -1.50
N GLY A 172 -15.73 6.87 -1.50
CA GLY A 172 -15.17 7.91 -0.62
C GLY A 172 -15.38 7.57 0.85
N GLN A 173 -16.60 7.18 1.20
CA GLN A 173 -16.98 6.74 2.55
C GLN A 173 -16.10 5.58 3.04
N TRP A 174 -15.72 4.62 2.18
CA TRP A 174 -14.77 3.56 2.55
C TRP A 174 -13.36 4.10 2.82
N VAL A 175 -12.87 5.07 2.05
CA VAL A 175 -11.56 5.70 2.31
C VAL A 175 -11.58 6.47 3.65
N ASP A 176 -12.66 7.20 3.94
CA ASP A 176 -12.84 7.90 5.23
C ASP A 176 -12.86 6.92 6.41
N LEU A 177 -13.64 5.84 6.30
CA LEU A 177 -13.78 4.81 7.33
C LEU A 177 -12.46 4.08 7.63
N LEU A 178 -11.72 3.70 6.60
CA LEU A 178 -10.43 3.02 6.74
C LEU A 178 -9.32 3.96 7.27
N SER A 179 -9.48 5.27 7.10
CA SER A 179 -8.54 6.30 7.58
C SER A 179 -8.81 6.72 9.02
N GLY A 180 -10.10 6.84 9.38
CA GLY A 180 -10.56 7.30 10.68
C GLY A 180 -11.31 8.63 10.67
N GLU A 181 -11.52 9.24 9.50
CA GLU A 181 -12.11 10.58 9.33
C GLU A 181 -13.63 10.63 9.59
N THR A 182 -14.24 9.51 9.98
CA THR A 182 -15.68 9.45 10.26
C THR A 182 -16.03 9.97 11.65
N TRP A 183 -17.05 10.82 11.72
CA TRP A 183 -17.69 11.21 12.98
C TRP A 183 -18.71 10.18 13.47
N ASN A 184 -18.96 9.09 12.72
CA ASN A 184 -19.90 8.05 13.13
C ASN A 184 -19.27 7.08 14.13
N VAL A 185 -19.58 7.29 15.42
CA VAL A 185 -19.09 6.46 16.55
C VAL A 185 -19.32 4.96 16.34
N LEU A 186 -20.44 4.55 15.72
CA LEU A 186 -20.73 3.14 15.43
C LEU A 186 -19.81 2.54 14.36
N LYS A 187 -19.17 3.37 13.54
CA LYS A 187 -18.24 2.97 12.47
C LYS A 187 -16.77 3.32 12.76
N VAL A 188 -16.43 3.75 13.98
CA VAL A 188 -15.03 3.93 14.43
C VAL A 188 -14.23 2.60 14.40
N GLY A 189 -14.92 1.46 14.45
CA GLY A 189 -14.29 0.13 14.34
C GLY A 189 -13.62 -0.18 12.99
N PHE A 190 -13.91 0.60 11.94
CA PHE A 190 -13.40 0.36 10.58
C PHE A 190 -11.99 0.93 10.32
N GLN A 191 -11.45 1.76 11.21
CA GLN A 191 -10.13 2.37 11.02
C GLN A 191 -9.01 1.33 11.01
N LEU A 192 -8.25 1.28 9.90
CA LEU A 192 -7.04 0.46 9.80
C LEU A 192 -5.90 1.06 10.63
N LYS A 193 -5.32 0.24 11.52
CA LYS A 193 -4.31 0.62 12.49
C LYS A 193 -2.94 0.07 12.14
N GLN A 194 -1.90 0.81 12.52
CA GLN A 194 -0.48 0.46 12.31
C GLN A 194 -0.13 0.22 10.83
N VAL A 195 -0.77 0.95 9.91
CA VAL A 195 -0.62 0.77 8.44
C VAL A 195 0.82 0.94 8.00
N ARG A 196 1.51 1.98 8.48
CA ARG A 196 2.92 2.26 8.17
C ARG A 196 3.83 1.12 8.61
N GLU A 197 3.63 0.62 9.83
CA GLU A 197 4.44 -0.41 10.46
C GLU A 197 4.25 -1.77 9.77
N ARG A 198 2.99 -2.08 9.40
CA ARG A 198 2.61 -3.29 8.67
C ARG A 198 3.12 -3.29 7.22
N LEU A 199 3.05 -2.16 6.51
CA LEU A 199 3.64 -2.02 5.17
C LEU A 199 5.17 -2.08 5.21
N ALA A 200 5.81 -1.45 6.20
CA ALA A 200 7.24 -1.58 6.40
C ALA A 200 7.65 -3.04 6.69
N LYS A 201 6.86 -3.79 7.47
CA LYS A 201 7.05 -5.22 7.66
C LYS A 201 6.87 -6.02 6.36
N GLY A 202 5.83 -5.75 5.56
CA GLY A 202 5.64 -6.39 4.25
C GLY A 202 6.84 -6.21 3.32
N LEU A 203 7.37 -4.98 3.24
CA LEU A 203 8.59 -4.67 2.50
C LEU A 203 9.87 -5.34 3.06
N VAL A 204 9.95 -5.61 4.37
CA VAL A 204 11.04 -6.40 4.97
C VAL A 204 10.89 -7.89 4.65
N ASP A 205 9.68 -8.44 4.79
CA ASP A 205 9.38 -9.86 4.50
C ASP A 205 9.58 -10.17 3.00
N LYS A 206 9.35 -9.18 2.12
CA LYS A 206 9.65 -9.22 0.68
C LYS A 206 11.11 -8.90 0.31
N GLY A 207 11.97 -8.63 1.30
CA GLY A 207 13.41 -8.39 1.13
C GLY A 207 13.80 -7.04 0.50
N VAL A 208 12.86 -6.09 0.38
CA VAL A 208 13.12 -4.75 -0.20
C VAL A 208 13.81 -3.85 0.83
N LEU A 209 13.36 -3.93 2.09
CA LEU A 209 13.97 -3.29 3.24
C LEU A 209 14.66 -4.33 4.13
N ARG A 210 15.59 -3.90 4.98
CA ARG A 210 16.16 -4.71 6.07
C ARG A 210 15.87 -4.04 7.41
N THR A 211 15.73 -4.80 8.49
CA THR A 211 15.65 -4.22 9.84
C THR A 211 17.06 -3.94 10.37
N GLU A 212 17.40 -2.66 10.56
CA GLU A 212 18.58 -2.20 11.28
C GLU A 212 18.21 -1.71 12.68
N LYS A 213 18.91 -2.21 13.70
CA LYS A 213 18.84 -1.69 15.07
C LYS A 213 19.79 -0.48 15.20
N ARG A 214 19.25 0.71 15.46
CA ARG A 214 20.04 1.93 15.71
C ARG A 214 20.01 2.32 17.17
N SER A 215 21.17 2.23 17.82
CA SER A 215 21.35 2.67 19.20
C SER A 215 21.55 4.18 19.26
N PHE A 216 20.67 4.85 19.98
CA PHE A 216 20.85 6.21 20.46
C PHE A 216 21.36 6.16 21.92
N LEU A 217 21.80 7.31 22.47
CA LEU A 217 22.41 7.38 23.80
C LEU A 217 21.55 6.80 24.94
N ILE A 218 20.23 6.76 24.77
CA ILE A 218 19.25 6.40 25.81
C ILE A 218 18.20 5.35 25.38
N PHE A 219 18.17 4.94 24.10
CA PHE A 219 17.25 3.91 23.59
C PHE A 219 17.74 3.31 22.28
N ASP A 220 17.18 2.15 21.92
CA ASP A 220 17.36 1.53 20.60
C ASP A 220 16.11 1.73 19.74
N MET A 221 16.30 2.04 18.46
CA MET A 221 15.22 2.19 17.47
C MET A 221 15.36 1.17 16.34
N ALA A 222 14.28 0.47 16.02
CA ALA A 222 14.21 -0.31 14.78
C ALA A 222 14.04 0.65 13.59
N THR A 223 14.87 0.49 12.57
CA THR A 223 14.83 1.27 11.32
C THR A 223 14.80 0.32 10.13
N HIS A 224 14.20 0.76 9.02
CA HIS A 224 13.96 -0.11 7.86
C HIS A 224 14.60 0.45 6.58
N PRO A 225 15.94 0.60 6.50
CA PRO A 225 16.62 1.10 5.32
C PRO A 225 16.52 0.14 4.13
N VAL A 226 16.64 0.71 2.93
CA VAL A 226 16.52 -0.01 1.67
C VAL A 226 17.65 -1.02 1.53
N ALA A 227 17.29 -2.29 1.39
CA ALA A 227 18.19 -3.41 1.14
C ALA A 227 18.40 -3.62 -0.37
N ASP A 228 17.31 -3.64 -1.14
CA ASP A 228 17.35 -3.70 -2.59
C ASP A 228 17.08 -2.33 -3.20
N ALA A 229 18.17 -1.63 -3.53
CA ALA A 229 18.10 -0.33 -4.22
C ALA A 229 17.65 -0.44 -5.68
N GLN A 230 17.77 -1.61 -6.33
CA GLN A 230 17.32 -1.80 -7.72
C GLN A 230 15.79 -1.83 -7.80
N ILE A 231 15.12 -2.44 -6.81
CA ILE A 231 13.65 -2.39 -6.70
C ILE A 231 13.17 -0.94 -6.57
N LYS A 232 13.73 -0.16 -5.62
CA LYS A 232 13.34 1.26 -5.48
C LYS A 232 13.64 2.06 -6.75
N GLN A 233 14.81 1.86 -7.37
CA GLN A 233 15.16 2.55 -8.61
C GLN A 233 14.22 2.17 -9.76
N SER A 234 13.69 0.94 -9.80
CA SER A 234 12.69 0.51 -10.78
C SER A 234 11.35 1.26 -10.61
N VAL A 235 10.88 1.46 -9.38
CA VAL A 235 9.69 2.29 -9.10
C VAL A 235 9.93 3.74 -9.55
N VAL A 236 11.06 4.33 -9.17
CA VAL A 236 11.47 5.70 -9.58
C VAL A 236 11.56 5.82 -11.11
N ASN A 237 12.11 4.81 -11.79
CA ASN A 237 12.25 4.80 -13.23
C ASN A 237 10.89 4.68 -13.94
N ARG A 238 9.93 3.87 -13.43
CA ARG A 238 8.56 3.80 -13.99
C ARG A 238 7.84 5.14 -13.86
N VAL A 239 7.91 5.77 -12.68
CA VAL A 239 7.34 7.11 -12.40
C VAL A 239 7.93 8.15 -13.36
N ARG A 240 9.27 8.22 -13.46
CA ARG A 240 9.96 9.10 -14.41
C ARG A 240 9.49 8.85 -15.84
N ALA A 241 9.52 7.59 -16.28
CA ALA A 241 9.20 7.22 -17.66
C ALA A 241 7.77 7.62 -18.06
N LEU A 242 6.80 7.53 -17.16
CA LEU A 242 5.42 7.97 -17.40
C LEU A 242 5.33 9.50 -17.51
N LEU A 243 5.88 10.23 -16.53
CA LEU A 243 5.69 11.68 -16.41
C LEU A 243 6.57 12.48 -17.38
N THR A 244 7.82 12.05 -17.66
CA THR A 244 8.63 12.67 -18.73
C THR A 244 8.26 12.14 -20.13
N CYS A 245 7.20 11.34 -20.28
CA CYS A 245 6.77 10.86 -21.58
C CYS A 245 6.16 12.00 -22.41
N ARG A 246 6.87 12.40 -23.47
CA ARG A 246 6.39 13.36 -24.49
C ARG A 246 5.15 12.91 -25.27
N THR A 247 4.53 11.77 -24.98
CA THR A 247 3.34 11.26 -25.70
C THR A 247 2.24 10.78 -24.73
N ASN A 248 1.03 10.59 -25.25
CA ASN A 248 -0.10 10.05 -24.48
C ASN A 248 -0.12 8.50 -24.43
N ALA A 249 0.81 7.81 -25.08
CA ALA A 249 1.06 6.41 -24.81
C ALA A 249 1.79 6.24 -23.46
N LEU A 250 1.73 5.05 -22.86
CA LEU A 250 2.77 4.66 -21.89
C LEU A 250 3.98 4.16 -22.68
N PRO A 251 5.21 4.52 -22.28
CA PRO A 251 6.38 3.75 -22.66
C PRO A 251 6.38 2.43 -21.90
N ALA A 252 6.90 1.35 -22.50
CA ALA A 252 7.03 0.06 -21.82
C ALA A 252 7.90 0.14 -20.54
N ALA A 253 8.78 1.14 -20.44
CA ALA A 253 9.57 1.43 -19.24
C ALA A 253 8.75 2.02 -18.05
N ALA A 254 7.47 2.34 -18.25
CA ALA A 254 6.53 2.73 -17.19
C ALA A 254 5.68 1.56 -16.66
N THR A 255 5.82 0.37 -17.24
CA THR A 255 4.98 -0.82 -16.97
C THR A 255 5.83 -2.02 -16.58
N GLU A 256 5.30 -2.92 -15.77
CA GLU A 256 5.87 -4.26 -15.59
C GLU A 256 5.38 -5.21 -16.70
N PRO A 257 6.21 -6.16 -17.17
CA PRO A 257 5.77 -7.21 -18.09
C PRO A 257 4.86 -8.22 -17.36
N ASP A 258 3.97 -8.87 -18.11
CA ASP A 258 3.13 -10.02 -17.68
C ASP A 258 2.16 -9.77 -16.50
N ILE A 259 2.06 -8.53 -16.01
CA ILE A 259 1.13 -8.09 -14.96
C ILE A 259 -0.22 -7.62 -15.54
N ASP A 260 -1.31 -7.90 -14.83
CA ASP A 260 -2.65 -7.40 -15.15
C ASP A 260 -2.78 -5.88 -14.91
N PHE A 261 -3.40 -5.18 -15.87
CA PHE A 261 -3.78 -3.76 -15.78
C PHE A 261 -2.61 -2.78 -15.57
N THR A 262 -1.50 -3.00 -16.26
CA THR A 262 -0.24 -2.25 -16.07
C THR A 262 -0.33 -0.76 -16.39
N HIS A 263 -1.12 -0.33 -17.38
CA HIS A 263 -1.30 1.10 -17.64
C HIS A 263 -2.02 1.78 -16.46
N THR A 264 -3.04 1.12 -15.92
CA THR A 264 -3.86 1.63 -14.82
C THR A 264 -3.13 1.54 -13.49
N ARG A 265 -2.30 0.52 -13.27
CA ARG A 265 -1.36 0.45 -12.13
C ARG A 265 -0.33 1.58 -12.18
N ALA A 266 0.27 1.84 -13.35
CA ALA A 266 1.24 2.92 -13.50
C ALA A 266 0.61 4.32 -13.33
N ALA A 267 -0.63 4.52 -13.79
CA ALA A 267 -1.40 5.73 -13.50
C ALA A 267 -1.72 5.86 -12.01
N ALA A 268 -2.21 4.80 -11.36
CA ALA A 268 -2.52 4.79 -9.93
C ALA A 268 -1.28 5.02 -9.05
N LEU A 269 -0.10 4.55 -9.48
CA LEU A 269 1.17 4.82 -8.81
C LEU A 269 1.52 6.31 -8.82
N VAL A 270 1.47 6.98 -9.98
CA VAL A 270 1.81 8.42 -10.06
C VAL A 270 0.76 9.28 -9.36
N CYS A 271 -0.52 9.03 -9.59
CA CYS A 271 -1.61 9.78 -8.96
C CYS A 271 -1.68 9.56 -7.45
N GLY A 272 -1.45 8.33 -6.98
CA GLY A 272 -1.38 8.03 -5.55
C GLY A 272 -0.12 8.61 -4.88
N ALA A 273 1.02 8.62 -5.56
CA ALA A 273 2.24 9.28 -5.06
C ALA A 273 2.11 10.81 -5.00
N TYR A 274 1.35 11.40 -5.93
CA TYR A 274 1.02 12.83 -5.94
C TYR A 274 0.08 13.20 -4.78
N ALA A 275 -1.05 12.51 -4.66
CA ALA A 275 -2.02 12.70 -3.58
C ALA A 275 -1.44 12.39 -2.18
N ALA A 276 -0.47 11.46 -2.09
CA ALA A 276 0.30 11.21 -0.87
C ALA A 276 1.39 12.26 -0.57
N SER A 277 1.58 13.25 -1.44
CA SER A 277 2.64 14.27 -1.36
C SER A 277 4.06 13.68 -1.28
N VAL A 278 4.31 12.54 -1.96
CA VAL A 278 5.64 11.91 -2.04
C VAL A 278 6.26 11.92 -3.43
N LEU A 279 5.53 12.32 -4.47
CA LEU A 279 5.99 12.29 -5.87
C LEU A 279 7.34 13.00 -6.07
N ASP A 280 7.55 14.16 -5.44
CA ASP A 280 8.81 14.92 -5.56
C ASP A 280 10.04 14.12 -5.10
N ASN A 281 9.92 13.27 -4.07
CA ASN A 281 11.01 12.39 -3.63
C ASN A 281 11.44 11.43 -4.75
N ALA A 282 10.52 11.03 -5.64
CA ALA A 282 10.81 10.19 -6.80
C ALA A 282 11.45 10.99 -7.94
N LEU A 283 10.99 12.22 -8.20
CA LEU A 283 11.53 13.08 -9.25
C LEU A 283 12.95 13.59 -8.90
N ASP A 284 13.20 13.88 -7.62
CA ASP A 284 14.53 14.19 -7.07
C ASP A 284 15.50 13.00 -7.19
N ALA A 285 15.03 11.80 -6.83
CA ALA A 285 15.78 10.55 -7.00
C ALA A 285 16.03 10.19 -8.49
N ALA A 286 15.17 10.66 -9.39
CA ALA A 286 15.38 10.60 -10.83
C ALA A 286 16.31 11.71 -11.37
N HIS A 287 16.75 12.64 -10.52
CA HIS A 287 17.63 13.77 -10.87
C HIS A 287 17.05 14.72 -11.93
N LEU A 288 15.77 15.07 -11.79
CA LEU A 288 15.13 16.08 -12.64
C LEU A 288 15.47 17.51 -12.22
N GLY A 289 15.51 18.42 -13.20
CA GLY A 289 15.56 19.86 -12.98
C GLY A 289 14.33 20.39 -12.22
N PHE A 290 14.32 21.69 -11.93
CA PHE A 290 13.13 22.34 -11.37
C PHE A 290 12.00 22.38 -12.41
N ASP A 291 12.31 22.89 -13.60
CA ASP A 291 11.38 23.00 -14.74
C ASP A 291 10.82 21.62 -15.15
N GLU A 292 11.67 20.58 -15.16
CA GLU A 292 11.25 19.20 -15.46
C GLU A 292 10.32 18.61 -14.37
N ARG A 293 10.42 19.07 -13.12
CA ARG A 293 9.49 18.70 -12.04
C ARG A 293 8.15 19.41 -12.17
N GLU A 294 8.13 20.68 -12.55
CA GLU A 294 6.90 21.41 -12.85
C GLU A 294 6.17 20.78 -14.06
N GLU A 295 6.89 20.45 -15.14
CA GLU A 295 6.31 19.70 -16.27
C GLU A 295 5.81 18.31 -15.86
N ALA A 296 6.51 17.60 -14.97
CA ALA A 296 6.09 16.28 -14.48
C ALA A 296 4.87 16.34 -13.54
N ALA A 297 4.75 17.38 -12.71
CA ALA A 297 3.58 17.62 -11.85
C ALA A 297 2.33 17.93 -12.68
N ALA A 298 2.43 18.90 -13.61
CA ALA A 298 1.36 19.21 -14.55
C ALA A 298 0.98 18.00 -15.43
N ARG A 299 1.94 17.09 -15.71
CA ARG A 299 1.66 15.83 -16.39
C ARG A 299 0.96 14.79 -15.50
N CYS A 300 1.14 14.85 -14.19
CA CYS A 300 0.39 14.04 -13.24
C CYS A 300 -1.07 14.52 -13.14
N ASP A 301 -1.32 15.83 -13.14
CA ASP A 301 -2.68 16.40 -13.20
C ASP A 301 -3.42 15.97 -14.47
N ASP A 302 -2.74 16.05 -15.63
CA ASP A 302 -3.21 15.57 -16.94
C ASP A 302 -3.70 14.11 -16.89
N VAL A 303 -2.96 13.24 -16.17
CA VAL A 303 -3.27 11.81 -16.02
C VAL A 303 -4.36 11.58 -14.97
N LEU A 304 -4.34 12.33 -13.87
CA LEU A 304 -5.37 12.26 -12.83
C LEU A 304 -6.74 12.66 -13.41
N ALA A 305 -6.81 13.73 -14.19
CA ALA A 305 -8.01 14.15 -14.90
C ALA A 305 -8.45 13.17 -16.01
N GLU A 306 -7.52 12.42 -16.62
CA GLU A 306 -7.85 11.36 -17.59
C GLU A 306 -8.57 10.16 -16.93
N PHE A 307 -8.21 9.83 -15.69
CA PHE A 307 -8.73 8.67 -14.95
C PHE A 307 -9.86 8.99 -13.95
N ALA A 308 -9.98 10.22 -13.44
CA ALA A 308 -11.05 10.66 -12.53
C ALA A 308 -12.42 10.86 -13.22
N VAL A 309 -12.69 10.13 -14.31
CA VAL A 309 -13.88 10.28 -15.17
C VAL A 309 -14.36 8.91 -15.64
N TRP A 310 -15.67 8.66 -15.55
CA TRP A 310 -16.27 7.40 -15.97
C TRP A 310 -17.45 7.56 -16.94
N PRO A 311 -17.43 6.92 -18.13
CA PRO A 311 -16.34 6.08 -18.67
C PRO A 311 -15.09 6.87 -19.07
N PHE A 312 -13.92 6.22 -19.07
CA PHE A 312 -12.65 6.88 -19.41
C PHE A 312 -12.71 7.55 -20.79
N GLY A 313 -12.40 8.84 -20.83
CA GLY A 313 -12.39 9.63 -22.06
C GLY A 313 -13.75 10.19 -22.50
N GLN A 314 -14.81 10.06 -21.70
CA GLN A 314 -16.11 10.65 -22.02
C GLN A 314 -16.01 12.18 -22.26
N GLN A 315 -15.15 12.89 -21.51
CA GLN A 315 -14.86 14.32 -21.76
C GLN A 315 -14.22 14.58 -23.14
N ALA A 316 -13.36 13.68 -23.62
CA ALA A 316 -12.75 13.79 -24.95
C ALA A 316 -13.76 13.55 -26.07
N ALA A 317 -14.74 12.66 -25.86
CA ALA A 317 -15.87 12.46 -26.77
C ALA A 317 -16.81 13.67 -26.78
N ALA A 318 -17.18 14.21 -25.62
CA ALA A 318 -18.03 15.40 -25.50
C ALA A 318 -17.41 16.62 -26.20
N ALA A 319 -16.12 16.89 -25.96
CA ALA A 319 -15.38 17.98 -26.61
C ALA A 319 -15.19 17.79 -28.14
N ALA A 320 -15.36 16.57 -28.66
CA ALA A 320 -15.36 16.29 -30.09
C ALA A 320 -16.77 16.37 -30.73
N GLN A 321 -17.83 16.39 -29.93
CA GLN A 321 -19.22 16.44 -30.38
C GLN A 321 -19.82 17.85 -30.33
N THR A 322 -19.22 18.79 -29.59
CA THR A 322 -19.62 20.21 -29.63
C THR A 322 -19.30 20.84 -31.00
N PRO A 323 -20.31 21.25 -31.80
CA PRO A 323 -20.06 21.97 -33.04
C PRO A 323 -19.51 23.37 -32.75
N VAL A 324 -18.51 23.81 -33.51
CA VAL A 324 -17.92 25.14 -33.37
C VAL A 324 -18.93 26.21 -33.80
N SER A 325 -19.52 26.92 -32.84
CA SER A 325 -20.49 27.99 -33.11
C SER A 325 -20.54 29.02 -31.96
N ALA A 326 -20.65 30.29 -32.33
CA ALA A 326 -20.97 31.44 -31.47
C ALA A 326 -20.10 31.67 -30.20
N ALA A 327 -18.93 32.26 -30.42
CA ALA A 327 -18.36 33.36 -29.61
C ALA A 327 -18.67 33.45 -28.09
N ALA A 328 -17.87 32.77 -27.28
CA ALA A 328 -17.65 33.13 -25.86
C ALA A 328 -16.15 33.39 -25.62
N LYS A 329 -15.82 34.46 -24.90
CA LYS A 329 -14.43 34.94 -24.71
C LYS A 329 -13.74 34.24 -23.53
N VAL A 330 -13.44 32.95 -23.69
CA VAL A 330 -12.67 32.14 -22.73
C VAL A 330 -11.16 32.26 -23.06
N PRO A 331 -10.23 32.27 -22.07
CA PRO A 331 -8.79 32.34 -22.34
C PRO A 331 -8.31 31.19 -23.24
N SER A 332 -7.40 31.48 -24.17
CA SER A 332 -6.95 30.50 -25.16
C SER A 332 -6.21 29.33 -24.51
N PRO A 333 -6.59 28.07 -24.78
CA PRO A 333 -5.69 26.94 -24.52
C PRO A 333 -4.41 27.10 -25.37
N ARG A 334 -3.28 26.58 -24.87
CA ARG A 334 -2.00 26.56 -25.59
C ARG A 334 -2.16 25.86 -26.96
N LYS A 335 -1.67 26.47 -28.04
CA LYS A 335 -1.61 25.86 -29.38
C LYS A 335 -0.66 24.66 -29.37
N GLY A 336 -1.20 23.46 -29.13
CA GLY A 336 -0.43 22.22 -28.98
C GLY A 336 -1.27 20.96 -29.17
N GLY A 337 -2.17 20.97 -30.17
CA GLY A 337 -3.12 19.88 -30.44
C GLY A 337 -2.43 18.58 -30.90
N ARG A 338 -1.90 17.81 -29.95
CA ARG A 338 -1.41 16.45 -30.16
C ARG A 338 -2.59 15.54 -30.54
N PRO A 339 -2.41 14.55 -31.45
CA PRO A 339 -3.47 13.60 -31.76
C PRO A 339 -3.86 12.81 -30.50
N ARG A 340 -5.13 12.91 -30.11
CA ARG A 340 -5.67 12.25 -28.92
C ARG A 340 -5.81 10.74 -29.16
N SER A 341 -4.85 9.98 -28.64
CA SER A 341 -5.01 8.54 -28.44
C SER A 341 -6.19 8.26 -27.49
N PRO A 342 -6.84 7.08 -27.57
CA PRO A 342 -7.77 6.67 -26.52
C PRO A 342 -7.07 6.63 -25.16
N PRO A 343 -7.77 6.93 -24.05
CA PRO A 343 -7.17 7.02 -22.73
C PRO A 343 -6.60 5.67 -22.28
N ARG A 344 -5.55 5.75 -21.47
CA ARG A 344 -4.58 4.70 -21.17
C ARG A 344 -5.24 3.43 -20.62
N GLY A 345 -6.21 3.58 -19.71
CA GLY A 345 -6.97 2.48 -19.10
C GLY A 345 -8.12 1.91 -19.96
N ARG A 346 -8.65 2.62 -20.97
CA ARG A 346 -9.81 2.15 -21.75
C ARG A 346 -9.54 0.87 -22.54
N LYS A 347 -8.27 0.63 -22.92
CA LYS A 347 -7.85 -0.64 -23.55
C LYS A 347 -7.87 -1.83 -22.59
N GLU A 348 -7.63 -1.60 -21.30
CA GLU A 348 -7.54 -2.64 -20.27
C GLU A 348 -8.91 -2.96 -19.66
N MET A 349 -9.74 -1.93 -19.53
CA MET A 349 -11.16 -2.01 -19.20
C MET A 349 -11.95 -2.84 -20.23
N GLY A 350 -11.65 -2.66 -21.53
CA GLY A 350 -12.39 -3.31 -22.61
C GLY A 350 -13.73 -2.62 -22.90
N GLU A 351 -14.82 -3.38 -22.91
CA GLU A 351 -16.17 -2.87 -23.19
C GLU A 351 -16.79 -2.16 -21.97
N GLU A 352 -17.61 -1.13 -22.19
CA GLU A 352 -18.12 -0.24 -21.14
C GLU A 352 -19.18 -0.86 -20.22
N ASP A 353 -19.83 -1.96 -20.65
CA ASP A 353 -20.67 -2.83 -19.81
C ASP A 353 -20.05 -4.25 -19.64
N GLY A 354 -18.75 -4.40 -19.97
CA GLY A 354 -18.00 -5.66 -19.88
C GLY A 354 -17.63 -6.06 -18.44
N PRO A 355 -17.06 -7.27 -18.21
CA PRO A 355 -16.83 -7.81 -16.88
C PRO A 355 -15.85 -6.97 -16.04
N ASN A 356 -14.84 -6.37 -16.67
CA ASN A 356 -13.90 -5.49 -15.98
C ASN A 356 -14.51 -4.12 -15.62
N ALA A 357 -15.57 -3.67 -16.30
CA ALA A 357 -16.01 -2.27 -16.25
C ALA A 357 -16.36 -1.80 -14.83
N LEU A 358 -17.09 -2.62 -14.05
CA LEU A 358 -17.48 -2.28 -12.67
C LEU A 358 -16.30 -2.21 -11.69
N HIS A 359 -15.15 -2.83 -12.01
CA HIS A 359 -13.91 -2.68 -11.23
C HIS A 359 -13.19 -1.37 -11.57
N PHE A 360 -13.10 -1.03 -12.86
CA PHE A 360 -12.49 0.23 -13.30
C PHE A 360 -13.33 1.46 -12.92
N GLU A 361 -14.65 1.30 -12.73
CA GLU A 361 -15.51 2.34 -12.15
C GLU A 361 -15.13 2.66 -10.69
N VAL A 362 -14.63 1.68 -9.92
CA VAL A 362 -14.03 1.92 -8.58
C VAL A 362 -12.70 2.67 -8.71
N VAL A 363 -11.85 2.31 -9.68
CA VAL A 363 -10.58 3.02 -9.93
C VAL A 363 -10.84 4.49 -10.25
N ALA A 364 -11.80 4.79 -11.13
CA ALA A 364 -12.18 6.16 -11.46
C ALA A 364 -12.71 6.94 -10.24
N ALA A 365 -13.45 6.26 -9.34
CA ALA A 365 -13.93 6.86 -8.10
C ALA A 365 -12.80 7.19 -7.10
N VAL A 366 -11.81 6.31 -6.93
CA VAL A 366 -10.63 6.62 -6.09
C VAL A 366 -9.79 7.75 -6.71
N MET A 367 -9.68 7.81 -8.04
CA MET A 367 -9.01 8.91 -8.73
C MET A 367 -9.75 10.25 -8.53
N GLU A 368 -11.09 10.26 -8.54
CA GLU A 368 -11.86 11.46 -8.18
C GLU A 368 -11.66 11.85 -6.71
N VAL A 369 -11.53 10.90 -5.77
CA VAL A 369 -11.13 11.19 -4.38
C VAL A 369 -9.74 11.83 -4.33
N PHE A 370 -8.74 11.28 -5.01
CA PHE A 370 -7.38 11.86 -5.07
C PHE A 370 -7.39 13.28 -5.62
N SER A 371 -8.15 13.57 -6.69
CA SER A 371 -8.27 14.94 -7.26
C SER A 371 -8.93 15.97 -6.34
N ARG A 372 -9.50 15.54 -5.21
CA ARG A 372 -10.14 16.41 -4.20
C ARG A 372 -9.29 16.57 -2.93
N MET A 373 -8.17 15.86 -2.80
CA MET A 373 -7.36 15.90 -1.56
C MET A 373 -6.72 17.27 -1.30
N ASP A 374 -6.37 18.03 -2.33
CA ASP A 374 -5.91 19.42 -2.18
C ASP A 374 -6.99 20.39 -1.69
N SER A 375 -8.26 19.94 -1.62
CA SER A 375 -9.38 20.68 -1.02
C SER A 375 -9.71 20.23 0.42
N LEU A 376 -8.86 19.39 1.02
CA LEU A 376 -8.96 18.95 2.43
C LEU A 376 -7.97 19.68 3.35
N LEU A 377 -7.24 20.68 2.83
CA LEU A 377 -6.22 21.49 3.51
C LEU A 377 -6.64 22.98 3.57
#